data_AF-A0A314YUW0-F1
#
_entry.id   AF-A0A314YUW0-F1
#
_cell.length_a   1.000
_cell.length_b   1.000
_cell.length_c   1.000
_cell.angle_alpha   90.00
_cell.angle_beta   90.00
_cell.angle_gamma   90.00
#
_symmetry.space_group_name_H-M   'P 1'
#
loop_
_entity.id
_entity.type
_entity.pdbx_description
1 polymer ?
#
loop_
_entity_poly.entity_id
_entity_poly.type
_entity_poly.pdbx_seq_one_letter_code
_entity_poly.pdbx_strand_id
1 'polypeptide(L)'
;MIIALADHRSLWYNESYLKAKKSKFDIVPDSEIFEHCMELVRLHLGCKISEEQFSVLWERPDVLVKFGVGLKNIYLFFSHASVDYKLEITPENGSQIELRRPHGQLTKFLLIQLLGAPQLFKKASGQWVRGVDFTPSCCIGQSSAVCLELLPRCELPNLRNSFILYKEHEGPFVLERADAAINNSTNMVKTIRLHGFSSIESPEAVTEFLEEYTGKATVSDVQILPPKDGRASAIVEFTHAEYADMIIPLADDRLLWYGILI
;
A
#
# COMPACT_ATOMS: atom_id res chain seq x y z
N MET A 1 23.27 4.58 6.97
CA MET A 1 23.85 5.95 6.93
C MET A 1 23.63 6.70 8.25
N ILE A 2 22.40 6.80 8.78
CA ILE A 2 22.11 7.55 10.04
C ILE A 2 22.81 6.99 11.30
N ILE A 3 22.97 5.66 11.42
CA ILE A 3 23.65 5.06 12.58
C ILE A 3 25.10 5.52 12.71
N ALA A 4 25.84 5.55 11.60
CA ALA A 4 27.23 6.03 11.59
C ALA A 4 27.33 7.52 11.99
N LEU A 5 26.37 8.35 11.56
CA LEU A 5 26.32 9.76 11.95
C LEU A 5 26.03 9.94 13.45
N ALA A 6 25.21 9.07 14.04
CA ALA A 6 24.93 9.07 15.47
C ALA A 6 26.11 8.56 16.32
N ASP A 7 26.83 7.54 15.84
CA ASP A 7 28.05 7.02 16.50
C ASP A 7 29.15 8.08 16.54
N HIS A 8 29.25 8.89 15.49
CA HIS A 8 30.18 10.01 15.39
C HIS A 8 29.66 11.29 16.08
N ARG A 9 28.57 11.21 16.86
CA ARG A 9 27.93 12.35 17.55
C ARG A 9 27.68 13.55 16.61
N SER A 10 27.41 13.28 15.35
CA SER A 10 27.20 14.28 14.31
C SER A 10 25.71 14.54 14.06
N LEU A 11 24.84 13.84 14.78
CA LEU A 11 23.39 14.02 14.77
C LEU A 11 22.99 14.78 16.04
N TRP A 12 22.45 15.99 15.91
CA TRP A 12 22.12 16.87 17.06
C TRP A 12 20.64 17.25 17.06
N TYR A 13 20.09 17.38 18.27
CA TYR A 13 18.77 17.98 18.51
C TYR A 13 18.86 18.88 19.74
N ASN A 14 18.64 20.19 19.54
CA ASN A 14 18.93 21.24 20.51
C ASN A 14 20.37 21.10 21.07
N GLU A 15 20.51 21.08 22.39
CA GLU A 15 21.78 21.03 23.12
C GLU A 15 22.34 19.60 23.31
N SER A 16 21.86 18.61 22.56
CA SER A 16 22.22 17.20 22.77
C SER A 16 22.43 16.43 21.47
N TYR A 17 23.46 15.58 21.46
CA TYR A 17 23.71 14.66 20.36
C TYR A 17 22.84 13.40 20.50
N LEU A 18 22.25 12.96 19.39
CA LEU A 18 21.39 11.80 19.30
C LEU A 18 22.23 10.53 19.12
N LYS A 19 21.82 9.45 19.80
CA LYS A 19 22.41 8.12 19.69
C LYS A 19 21.43 7.21 18.95
N ALA A 20 21.91 6.46 17.96
CA ALA A 20 21.09 5.50 17.23
C ALA A 20 21.63 4.09 17.46
N LYS A 21 20.73 3.14 17.72
CA LYS A 21 21.04 1.70 17.76
C LYS A 21 20.04 0.99 16.86
N LYS A 22 20.44 -0.10 16.22
CA LYS A 22 19.48 -1.01 15.59
C LYS A 22 18.56 -1.55 16.69
N SER A 23 17.30 -1.14 16.66
CA SER A 23 16.28 -1.74 17.49
C SER A 23 15.94 -3.11 16.91
N LYS A 24 15.81 -4.14 17.76
CA LYS A 24 15.19 -5.43 17.37
C LYS A 24 13.65 -5.33 17.29
N PHE A 25 13.13 -4.10 17.42
CA PHE A 25 11.77 -3.67 17.78
C PHE A 25 11.29 -4.18 19.13
N ASP A 26 10.84 -3.24 19.98
CA ASP A 26 9.48 -3.26 20.53
C ASP A 26 9.08 -1.84 20.97
N ILE A 27 7.99 -1.32 20.41
CA ILE A 27 7.21 -0.19 20.95
C ILE A 27 5.72 -0.63 20.97
N VAL A 28 5.48 -1.88 21.38
CA VAL A 28 4.16 -2.43 21.69
C VAL A 28 4.33 -3.15 23.03
N PRO A 29 3.39 -3.04 23.98
CA PRO A 29 3.41 -3.91 25.15
C PRO A 29 3.30 -5.35 24.65
N ASP A 30 4.27 -6.18 25.00
CA ASP A 30 4.36 -7.60 24.69
C ASP A 30 3.29 -8.38 25.49
N SER A 31 2.00 -8.16 25.17
CA SER A 31 0.89 -8.96 25.70
C SER A 31 0.40 -10.02 24.72
N GLU A 32 0.94 -10.04 23.50
CA GLU A 32 0.63 -11.04 22.48
C GLU A 32 1.88 -11.91 22.27
N ILE A 33 1.91 -13.08 22.90
CA ILE A 33 3.01 -14.04 22.72
C ILE A 33 3.00 -14.48 21.24
N PHE A 34 4.06 -14.17 20.50
CA PHE A 34 4.22 -14.63 19.12
C PHE A 34 5.00 -15.93 19.08
N GLU A 35 4.55 -16.88 18.28
CA GLU A 35 5.18 -18.20 18.16
C GLU A 35 6.29 -18.21 17.11
N HIS A 36 6.15 -17.39 16.06
CA HIS A 36 7.12 -17.32 14.96
C HIS A 36 7.16 -15.93 14.33
N CYS A 37 8.32 -15.55 13.78
CA CYS A 37 8.55 -14.25 13.18
C CYS A 37 9.35 -14.37 11.88
N MET A 38 9.00 -13.57 10.86
CA MET A 38 9.73 -13.46 9.61
C MET A 38 9.95 -11.98 9.27
N GLU A 39 11.19 -11.62 8.95
CA GLU A 39 11.58 -10.26 8.57
C GLU A 39 11.84 -10.15 7.07
N LEU A 40 11.78 -8.92 6.55
CA LEU A 40 12.10 -8.59 5.16
C LEU A 40 11.24 -9.38 4.16
N VAL A 41 9.98 -9.63 4.54
CA VAL A 41 8.98 -10.25 3.69
C VAL A 41 8.43 -9.18 2.74
N ARG A 42 8.24 -9.51 1.47
CA ARG A 42 7.46 -8.66 0.57
C ARG A 42 6.02 -9.14 0.57
N LEU A 43 5.13 -8.23 0.95
CA LEU A 43 3.69 -8.43 0.96
C LEU A 43 3.11 -8.06 -0.41
N HIS A 44 2.31 -8.96 -0.95
CA HIS A 44 1.48 -8.75 -2.13
C HIS A 44 0.01 -8.93 -1.74
N LEU A 45 -0.78 -7.89 -1.94
CA LEU A 45 -2.23 -7.89 -1.77
C LEU A 45 -2.89 -8.04 -3.13
N GLY A 46 -3.87 -8.94 -3.24
CA GLY A 46 -4.63 -9.10 -4.47
C GLY A 46 -5.48 -10.37 -4.51
N CYS A 47 -5.47 -11.05 -5.66
CA CYS A 47 -6.39 -12.15 -5.94
C CYS A 47 -5.69 -13.31 -6.66
N LYS A 48 -6.03 -14.54 -6.26
CA LYS A 48 -5.64 -15.74 -7.02
C LYS A 48 -6.49 -15.83 -8.28
N ILE A 49 -5.86 -15.79 -9.45
CA ILE A 49 -6.55 -15.84 -10.76
C ILE A 49 -6.66 -17.28 -11.25
N SER A 50 -5.61 -18.06 -11.05
CA SER A 50 -5.55 -19.49 -11.38
C SER A 50 -4.69 -20.23 -10.35
N GLU A 51 -4.48 -21.54 -10.52
CA GLU A 51 -3.53 -22.24 -9.66
C GLU A 51 -2.13 -21.63 -9.73
N GLU A 52 -1.68 -21.19 -10.90
CA GLU A 52 -0.30 -20.74 -11.14
C GLU A 52 -0.14 -19.22 -11.20
N GLN A 53 -1.23 -18.46 -11.05
CA GLN A 53 -1.24 -17.02 -11.27
C GLN A 53 -1.93 -16.26 -10.14
N PHE A 54 -1.26 -15.20 -9.68
CA PHE A 54 -1.77 -14.27 -8.68
C PHE A 54 -1.68 -12.85 -9.22
N SER A 55 -2.81 -12.14 -9.21
CA SER A 55 -2.87 -10.73 -9.57
C SER A 55 -2.54 -9.88 -8.34
N VAL A 56 -1.55 -9.01 -8.48
CA VAL A 56 -1.09 -8.08 -7.43
C VAL A 56 -1.76 -6.73 -7.65
N LEU A 57 -2.57 -6.31 -6.68
CA LEU A 57 -3.22 -5.00 -6.63
C LEU A 57 -2.37 -3.98 -5.88
N TRP A 58 -1.60 -4.42 -4.88
CA TRP A 58 -0.70 -3.57 -4.12
C TRP A 58 0.43 -4.38 -3.51
N GLU A 59 1.62 -3.81 -3.43
CA GLU A 59 2.78 -4.44 -2.79
C GLU A 59 3.49 -3.55 -1.76
N ARG A 60 4.13 -4.22 -0.80
CA ARG A 60 4.94 -3.57 0.24
C ARG A 60 6.16 -4.41 0.57
N PRO A 61 7.38 -3.91 0.36
CA PRO A 61 8.58 -4.54 0.88
C PRO A 61 8.73 -4.31 2.39
N ASP A 62 9.73 -4.98 2.98
CA ASP A 62 10.17 -4.77 4.36
C ASP A 62 9.07 -4.96 5.42
N VAL A 63 8.20 -5.95 5.18
CA VAL A 63 7.14 -6.32 6.11
C VAL A 63 7.67 -7.31 7.15
N LEU A 64 7.33 -7.05 8.41
CA LEU A 64 7.52 -7.97 9.52
C LEU A 64 6.27 -8.81 9.68
N VAL A 65 6.40 -10.13 9.58
CA VAL A 65 5.29 -11.06 9.76
C VAL A 65 5.45 -11.79 11.09
N LYS A 66 4.47 -11.67 11.97
CA LYS A 66 4.41 -12.43 13.23
C LYS A 66 3.21 -13.36 13.21
N PHE A 67 3.41 -14.58 13.70
CA PHE A 67 2.34 -15.54 13.91
C PHE A 67 1.97 -15.57 15.40
N GLY A 68 0.69 -15.38 15.71
CA GLY A 68 0.17 -15.54 17.07
C GLY A 68 0.21 -17.01 17.52
N VAL A 69 0.09 -17.24 18.83
CA VAL A 69 0.07 -18.60 19.42
C VAL A 69 -0.93 -19.51 18.72
N GLY A 70 -0.48 -20.72 18.37
CA GLY A 70 -1.29 -21.73 17.68
C GLY A 70 -1.60 -21.36 16.23
N LEU A 71 -0.87 -20.38 15.68
CA LEU A 71 -1.02 -19.83 14.32
C LEU A 71 -2.43 -19.34 13.99
N LYS A 72 -3.22 -18.97 15.01
CA LYS A 72 -4.61 -18.50 14.85
C LYS A 72 -4.72 -17.16 14.14
N ASN A 73 -3.71 -16.31 14.31
CA ASN A 73 -3.64 -14.98 13.72
C ASN A 73 -2.28 -14.77 13.08
N ILE A 74 -2.27 -14.04 11.98
CA ILE A 74 -1.08 -13.60 11.26
C ILE A 74 -1.10 -12.08 11.25
N TYR A 75 -0.03 -11.49 11.75
CA TYR A 75 0.13 -10.04 11.87
C TYR A 75 1.23 -9.57 10.95
N LEU A 76 0.94 -8.56 10.14
CA LEU A 76 1.88 -7.96 9.21
C LEU A 76 2.10 -6.51 9.65
N PHE A 77 3.33 -6.17 10.00
CA PHE A 77 3.72 -4.84 10.42
C PHE A 77 4.60 -4.20 9.36
N PHE A 78 4.27 -2.96 9.00
CA PHE A 78 5.01 -2.20 8.01
C PHE A 78 4.76 -0.71 8.19
N SER A 79 5.64 0.13 7.66
CA SER A 79 5.44 1.58 7.64
C SER A 79 5.10 2.05 6.22
N HIS A 80 4.18 3.01 6.12
CA HIS A 80 3.81 3.68 4.88
C HIS A 80 3.58 5.16 5.14
N ALA A 81 4.14 6.05 4.30
CA ALA A 81 4.05 7.50 4.48
C ALA A 81 4.39 7.97 5.92
N SER A 82 5.42 7.38 6.53
CA SER A 82 5.86 7.65 7.92
C SER A 82 4.86 7.26 9.03
N VAL A 83 3.83 6.49 8.70
CA VAL A 83 2.87 5.92 9.65
C VAL A 83 3.10 4.41 9.75
N ASP A 84 3.12 3.87 10.96
CA ASP A 84 3.20 2.43 11.18
C ASP A 84 1.80 1.81 11.08
N TYR A 85 1.70 0.70 10.37
CA TYR A 85 0.48 -0.08 10.17
C TYR A 85 0.65 -1.51 10.66
N LYS A 86 -0.49 -2.09 11.05
CA LYS A 86 -0.65 -3.51 11.37
C LYS A 86 -1.82 -4.04 10.56
N LEU A 87 -1.56 -5.03 9.72
CA LEU A 87 -2.60 -5.85 9.10
C LEU A 87 -2.77 -7.11 9.91
N GLU A 88 -3.99 -7.41 10.31
CA GLU A 88 -4.34 -8.62 11.06
C GLU A 88 -5.21 -9.52 10.17
N ILE A 89 -4.74 -10.75 10.01
CA ILE A 89 -5.42 -11.80 9.26
C ILE A 89 -5.70 -12.91 10.25
N THR A 90 -6.97 -13.28 10.36
CA THR A 90 -7.43 -14.44 11.14
C THR A 90 -7.89 -15.49 10.16
N PRO A 91 -7.05 -16.48 9.80
CA PRO A 91 -7.48 -17.58 8.97
C PRO A 91 -8.61 -18.34 9.67
N GLU A 92 -9.74 -18.51 9.01
CA GLU A 92 -10.87 -19.26 9.57
C GLU A 92 -10.83 -20.72 9.15
N ASN A 93 -11.74 -21.53 9.71
CA ASN A 93 -11.94 -22.93 9.33
C ASN A 93 -12.47 -23.01 7.88
N GLY A 94 -11.57 -22.95 6.91
CA GLY A 94 -11.89 -22.83 5.48
C GLY A 94 -10.86 -22.02 4.69
N SER A 95 -10.05 -21.19 5.37
CA SER A 95 -8.94 -20.50 4.74
C SER A 95 -7.93 -21.50 4.18
N GLN A 96 -7.75 -21.47 2.86
CA GLN A 96 -6.74 -22.26 2.17
C GLN A 96 -5.40 -21.54 2.26
N ILE A 97 -4.37 -22.24 2.72
CA ILE A 97 -2.99 -21.74 2.79
C ILE A 97 -2.13 -22.59 1.88
N GLU A 98 -1.42 -21.96 0.95
CA GLU A 98 -0.58 -22.65 -0.02
C GLU A 98 0.85 -22.16 0.05
N LEU A 99 1.80 -23.08 0.17
CA LEU A 99 3.21 -22.78 -0.02
C LEU A 99 3.63 -23.15 -1.44
N ARG A 100 3.99 -22.14 -2.23
CA ARG A 100 4.46 -22.28 -3.62
C ARG A 100 5.98 -22.20 -3.67
N ARG A 101 6.61 -23.13 -4.38
CA ARG A 101 8.06 -23.16 -4.64
C ARG A 101 8.33 -23.24 -6.14
N PRO A 102 8.46 -22.10 -6.83
CA PRO A 102 8.66 -22.10 -8.27
C PRO A 102 9.99 -22.71 -8.67
N HIS A 103 9.96 -23.54 -9.71
CA HIS A 103 11.17 -24.17 -10.22
C HIS A 103 12.19 -23.14 -10.70
N GLY A 104 13.46 -23.36 -10.35
CA GLY A 104 14.55 -22.46 -10.72
C GLY A 104 14.58 -21.13 -9.97
N GLN A 105 13.64 -20.89 -9.05
CA GLN A 105 13.63 -19.70 -8.20
C GLN A 105 13.94 -20.09 -6.75
N LEU A 106 14.72 -19.24 -6.07
CA LEU A 106 15.03 -19.44 -4.64
C LEU A 106 13.94 -18.84 -3.72
N THR A 107 13.11 -17.96 -4.28
CA THR A 107 11.97 -17.34 -3.59
C THR A 107 10.84 -18.35 -3.43
N LYS A 108 10.17 -18.26 -2.28
CA LYS A 108 8.99 -19.06 -1.97
C LYS A 108 7.82 -18.10 -1.77
N PHE A 109 6.60 -18.57 -2.04
CA PHE A 109 5.42 -17.74 -1.85
C PHE A 109 4.46 -18.44 -0.90
N LEU A 110 4.06 -17.76 0.17
CA LEU A 110 2.99 -18.23 1.05
C LEU A 110 1.71 -17.48 0.68
N LEU A 111 0.76 -18.19 0.09
CA LEU A 111 -0.53 -17.66 -0.29
C LEU A 111 -1.56 -18.00 0.78
N ILE A 112 -2.33 -16.99 1.22
CA ILE A 112 -3.35 -17.10 2.25
C ILE A 112 -4.65 -16.59 1.63
N GLN A 113 -5.61 -17.48 1.39
CA GLN A 113 -6.93 -17.10 0.92
C GLN A 113 -7.72 -16.45 2.07
N LEU A 114 -8.23 -15.24 1.81
CA LEU A 114 -9.03 -14.49 2.75
C LEU A 114 -10.51 -14.84 2.57
N LEU A 115 -11.23 -14.98 3.69
CA LEU A 115 -12.69 -15.13 3.72
C LEU A 115 -13.40 -13.79 3.97
N GLY A 116 -12.65 -12.76 4.34
CA GLY A 116 -13.11 -11.39 4.52
C GLY A 116 -11.95 -10.41 4.42
N ALA A 117 -12.26 -9.12 4.35
CA ALA A 117 -11.25 -8.07 4.25
C ALA A 117 -10.30 -8.12 5.48
N PRO A 118 -8.97 -8.00 5.27
CA PRO A 118 -8.03 -7.98 6.37
C PRO A 118 -8.29 -6.79 7.30
N GLN A 119 -8.06 -6.96 8.61
CA GLN A 119 -8.24 -5.86 9.54
C GLN A 119 -7.01 -4.97 9.54
N LEU A 120 -7.18 -3.71 9.10
CA LEU A 120 -6.12 -2.72 9.10
C LEU A 120 -6.16 -1.87 10.37
N PHE A 121 -5.00 -1.66 10.96
CA PHE A 121 -4.76 -0.75 12.07
C PHE A 121 -3.61 0.18 11.74
N LYS A 122 -3.67 1.41 12.25
CA LYS A 122 -2.58 2.38 12.20
C LYS A 122 -2.12 2.74 13.61
N LYS A 123 -0.85 3.09 13.76
CA LYS A 123 -0.29 3.51 15.05
C LYS A 123 -0.47 5.01 15.23
N ALA A 124 -1.20 5.40 16.27
CA ALA A 124 -1.41 6.80 16.66
C ALA A 124 -1.08 6.95 18.15
N SER A 125 -0.19 7.89 18.48
CA SER A 125 0.23 8.15 19.87
C SER A 125 0.68 6.89 20.64
N GLY A 126 1.35 5.98 19.94
CA GLY A 126 1.84 4.71 20.53
C GLY A 126 0.80 3.59 20.62
N GLN A 127 -0.46 3.83 20.26
CA GLN A 127 -1.53 2.84 20.30
C GLN A 127 -2.01 2.43 18.90
N TRP A 128 -2.42 1.17 18.77
CA TRP A 128 -3.05 0.68 17.54
C TRP A 128 -4.53 1.09 17.51
N VAL A 129 -4.90 1.86 16.50
CA VAL A 129 -6.29 2.26 16.25
C VAL A 129 -6.75 1.69 14.92
N ARG A 130 -8.03 1.31 14.83
CA ARG A 130 -8.59 0.79 13.58
C ARG A 130 -8.36 1.81 12.45
N GLY A 131 -7.78 1.33 11.36
CA GLY A 131 -7.48 2.11 10.16
C GLY A 131 -8.56 1.95 9.11
N VAL A 132 -8.57 2.87 8.15
CA VAL A 132 -9.27 2.72 6.88
C VAL A 132 -8.25 2.38 5.81
N ASP A 133 -8.71 1.71 4.76
CA ASP A 133 -7.86 1.39 3.62
C ASP A 133 -7.29 2.68 3.02
N PHE A 134 -5.96 2.81 3.07
CA PHE A 134 -5.24 3.95 2.52
C PHE A 134 -4.70 3.67 1.11
N THR A 135 -4.84 2.43 0.63
CA THR A 135 -4.32 2.06 -0.68
C THR A 135 -5.19 2.63 -1.79
N PRO A 136 -4.60 3.03 -2.93
CA PRO A 136 -5.37 3.44 -4.09
C PRO A 136 -6.45 2.42 -4.43
N SER A 137 -7.64 2.89 -4.82
CA SER A 137 -8.76 2.02 -5.22
C SER A 137 -9.17 0.96 -4.20
N CYS A 138 -8.84 1.16 -2.91
CA CYS A 138 -9.13 0.23 -1.82
C CYS A 138 -8.55 -1.18 -2.05
N CYS A 139 -7.31 -1.30 -2.54
CA CYS A 139 -6.66 -2.59 -2.81
C CYS A 139 -6.66 -3.54 -1.60
N ILE A 140 -6.50 -3.07 -0.36
CA ILE A 140 -6.59 -3.94 0.84
C ILE A 140 -7.99 -4.54 0.94
N GLY A 141 -9.04 -3.71 0.81
CA GLY A 141 -10.43 -4.14 0.88
C GLY A 141 -10.88 -5.00 -0.31
N GLN A 142 -10.28 -4.81 -1.49
CA GLN A 142 -10.57 -5.59 -2.70
C GLN A 142 -9.80 -6.91 -2.77
N SER A 143 -8.79 -7.09 -1.93
CA SER A 143 -7.98 -8.31 -1.95
C SER A 143 -8.76 -9.50 -1.40
N SER A 144 -8.84 -10.57 -2.20
CA SER A 144 -9.37 -11.85 -1.77
C SER A 144 -8.29 -12.79 -1.22
N ALA A 145 -7.01 -12.45 -1.41
CA ALA A 145 -5.89 -13.25 -0.94
C ALA A 145 -4.67 -12.37 -0.62
N VAL A 146 -3.83 -12.88 0.28
CA VAL A 146 -2.52 -12.30 0.61
C VAL A 146 -1.43 -13.25 0.17
N CYS A 147 -0.44 -12.74 -0.56
CA CYS A 147 0.73 -13.50 -0.98
C CYS A 147 1.99 -12.91 -0.33
N LEU A 148 2.69 -13.72 0.45
CA LEU A 148 3.97 -13.37 1.06
C LEU A 148 5.10 -13.93 0.21
N GLU A 149 5.89 -13.05 -0.40
CA GLU A 149 7.13 -13.41 -1.07
C GLU A 149 8.27 -13.49 -0.03
N LEU A 150 8.80 -14.70 0.11
CA LEU A 150 9.75 -15.08 1.14
C LEU A 150 11.15 -15.24 0.54
N LEU A 151 12.13 -14.66 1.22
CA LEU A 151 13.53 -14.86 0.88
C LEU A 151 13.98 -16.28 1.26
N PRO A 152 15.04 -16.82 0.65
CA PRO A 152 15.42 -18.22 0.83
C PRO A 152 15.70 -18.59 2.30
N ARG A 153 16.20 -17.59 3.05
CA ARG A 153 16.54 -17.64 4.48
C ARG A 153 15.35 -17.53 5.43
N CYS A 154 14.16 -17.20 4.93
CA CYS A 154 12.96 -17.14 5.77
C CYS A 154 12.54 -18.57 6.11
N GLU A 155 12.59 -18.88 7.41
CA GLU A 155 12.04 -20.11 7.95
C GLU A 155 10.54 -19.92 8.18
N LEU A 156 9.74 -20.93 7.81
CA LEU A 156 8.30 -20.95 8.04
C LEU A 156 8.00 -21.77 9.30
N PRO A 157 6.96 -21.42 10.07
CA PRO A 157 6.50 -22.28 11.15
C PRO A 157 5.91 -23.58 10.56
N ASN A 158 5.60 -24.56 11.41
CA ASN A 158 4.99 -25.81 10.96
C ASN A 158 3.50 -25.62 10.61
N LEU A 159 3.24 -25.04 9.44
CA LEU A 159 1.90 -24.72 8.94
C LEU A 159 1.03 -25.97 8.76
N ARG A 160 1.64 -27.11 8.41
CA ARG A 160 0.93 -28.36 8.12
C ARG A 160 0.13 -28.88 9.32
N ASN A 161 0.66 -28.67 10.53
CA ASN A 161 -0.01 -29.14 11.75
C ASN A 161 -1.09 -28.17 12.24
N SER A 162 -1.03 -26.91 11.82
CA SER A 162 -1.93 -25.85 12.31
C SER A 162 -3.08 -25.53 11.36
N PHE A 163 -2.93 -25.79 10.06
CA PHE A 163 -3.93 -25.46 9.05
C PHE A 163 -4.41 -26.72 8.31
N ILE A 164 -5.71 -27.03 8.45
CA ILE A 164 -6.32 -28.22 7.86
C ILE A 164 -6.26 -28.18 6.32
N LEU A 165 -6.44 -27.00 5.71
CA LEU A 165 -6.40 -26.79 4.26
C LEU A 165 -5.05 -26.24 3.79
N TYR A 166 -3.96 -26.74 4.35
CA TYR A 166 -2.61 -26.43 3.91
C TYR A 166 -2.17 -27.31 2.74
N LYS A 167 -1.62 -26.69 1.69
CA LYS A 167 -1.07 -27.39 0.52
C LYS A 167 0.32 -26.87 0.17
N GLU A 168 1.14 -27.76 -0.40
CA GLU A 168 2.44 -27.40 -0.96
C GLU A 168 2.44 -27.71 -2.44
N HIS A 169 2.89 -26.75 -3.24
CA HIS A 169 2.97 -26.88 -4.69
C HIS A 169 4.38 -26.55 -5.16
N GLU A 170 4.99 -27.50 -5.86
CA GLU A 170 6.13 -27.24 -6.72
C GLU A 170 5.62 -27.08 -8.15
N GLY A 171 6.11 -26.07 -8.86
CA GLY A 171 5.59 -25.73 -10.18
C GLY A 171 5.64 -24.24 -10.46
N PRO A 172 5.36 -23.82 -11.69
CA PRO A 172 5.33 -22.40 -12.05
C PRO A 172 4.34 -21.63 -11.16
N PHE A 173 4.74 -20.40 -10.83
CA PHE A 173 3.89 -19.45 -10.13
C PHE A 173 4.31 -18.05 -10.55
N VAL A 174 3.36 -17.26 -11.01
CA VAL A 174 3.59 -15.92 -11.56
C VAL A 174 2.79 -14.90 -10.77
N LEU A 175 3.47 -13.84 -10.34
CA LEU A 175 2.84 -12.63 -9.84
C LEU A 175 2.61 -11.68 -11.01
N GLU A 176 1.35 -11.56 -11.42
CA GLU A 176 0.91 -10.59 -12.41
C GLU A 176 0.68 -9.25 -11.70
N ARG A 177 1.59 -8.32 -11.90
CA ARG A 177 1.41 -6.94 -11.43
C ARG A 177 0.61 -6.21 -12.48
N ALA A 178 -0.34 -5.38 -12.04
CA ALA A 178 -0.84 -4.32 -12.90
C ALA A 178 0.35 -3.40 -13.20
N ASP A 179 1.05 -3.67 -14.30
CA ASP A 179 1.52 -2.71 -15.32
C ASP A 179 2.59 -3.34 -16.24
N ALA A 180 2.13 -3.87 -17.39
CA ALA A 180 2.89 -4.03 -18.66
C ALA A 180 2.04 -4.57 -19.84
N ALA A 181 0.80 -5.04 -19.63
CA ALA A 181 -0.05 -5.51 -20.72
C ALA A 181 -1.51 -5.02 -20.58
N ILE A 182 -1.74 -3.80 -21.05
CA ILE A 182 -2.89 -3.37 -21.86
C ILE A 182 -4.28 -3.88 -21.41
N ASN A 183 -5.08 -2.94 -20.90
CA ASN A 183 -6.54 -2.80 -21.08
C ASN A 183 -7.40 -4.05 -20.85
N ASN A 184 -8.22 -4.03 -19.80
CA ASN A 184 -9.68 -4.00 -19.95
C ASN A 184 -10.34 -3.94 -18.56
N SER A 185 -11.16 -2.89 -18.37
CA SER A 185 -12.12 -2.71 -17.28
C SER A 185 -11.71 -1.87 -16.06
N THR A 186 -11.12 -0.70 -16.30
CA THR A 186 -11.60 0.52 -15.64
C THR A 186 -11.90 1.52 -16.74
N ASN A 187 -13.04 2.21 -16.67
CA ASN A 187 -13.23 3.41 -17.46
C ASN A 187 -12.07 4.34 -17.08
N MET A 188 -11.04 4.43 -17.94
CA MET A 188 -9.94 5.37 -17.80
C MET A 188 -10.50 6.76 -18.02
N VAL A 189 -11.02 7.36 -16.95
CA VAL A 189 -11.60 8.69 -17.00
C VAL A 189 -10.46 9.69 -17.04
N LYS A 190 -10.03 10.04 -18.26
CA LYS A 190 -9.09 11.14 -18.52
C LYS A 190 -9.69 12.53 -18.27
N THR A 191 -10.98 12.61 -17.93
CA THR A 191 -11.72 13.85 -17.77
C THR A 191 -12.26 14.00 -16.36
N ILE A 192 -11.72 14.93 -15.58
CA ILE A 192 -12.14 15.18 -14.20
C ILE A 192 -12.93 16.48 -14.09
N ARG A 193 -13.74 16.60 -13.05
CA ARG A 193 -14.39 17.85 -12.68
C ARG A 193 -13.81 18.38 -11.39
N LEU A 194 -13.11 19.52 -11.47
CA LEU A 194 -12.54 20.21 -10.33
C LEU A 194 -13.51 21.27 -9.82
N HIS A 195 -13.66 21.31 -8.50
CA HIS A 195 -14.57 22.21 -7.80
C HIS A 195 -13.80 23.07 -6.80
N GLY A 196 -14.22 24.32 -6.62
CA GLY A 196 -13.73 25.15 -5.51
C GLY A 196 -12.87 26.35 -5.89
N PHE A 197 -12.83 26.75 -7.16
CA PHE A 197 -12.18 27.98 -7.58
C PHE A 197 -12.90 29.20 -6.97
N SER A 198 -12.14 30.12 -6.35
CA SER A 198 -12.67 31.32 -5.70
C SER A 198 -13.26 32.34 -6.68
N SER A 199 -12.87 32.25 -7.95
CA SER A 199 -13.34 33.07 -9.08
C SER A 199 -13.43 32.20 -10.35
N ILE A 200 -14.03 32.76 -11.40
CA ILE A 200 -13.96 32.17 -12.75
C ILE A 200 -12.54 32.38 -13.27
N GLU A 201 -11.82 31.29 -13.50
CA GLU A 201 -10.44 31.30 -14.01
C GLU A 201 -10.42 31.12 -15.53
N SER A 202 -9.34 31.55 -16.19
CA SER A 202 -9.12 31.25 -17.61
C SER A 202 -8.62 29.81 -17.79
N PRO A 203 -8.99 29.12 -18.89
CA PRO A 203 -8.48 27.80 -19.23
C PRO A 203 -6.96 27.67 -19.10
N GLU A 204 -6.21 28.68 -19.55
CA GLU A 204 -4.75 28.72 -19.54
C GLU A 204 -4.18 28.69 -18.11
N ALA A 205 -4.84 29.35 -17.16
CA ALA A 205 -4.38 29.42 -15.77
C ALA A 205 -4.65 28.11 -15.02
N VAL A 206 -5.77 27.44 -15.33
CA VAL A 206 -6.06 26.09 -14.82
C VAL A 206 -5.09 25.08 -15.40
N THR A 207 -4.76 25.19 -16.69
CA THR A 207 -3.72 24.36 -17.33
C THR A 207 -2.37 24.56 -16.65
N GLU A 208 -1.87 25.80 -16.52
CA GLU A 208 -0.57 26.07 -15.91
C GLU A 208 -0.48 25.53 -14.48
N PHE A 209 -1.54 25.72 -13.68
CA PHE A 209 -1.62 25.18 -12.33
C PHE A 209 -1.55 23.65 -12.28
N LEU A 210 -2.31 22.95 -13.12
CA LEU A 210 -2.34 21.48 -13.10
C LEU A 210 -1.04 20.88 -13.66
N GLU A 211 -0.40 21.57 -14.61
CA GLU A 211 0.88 21.18 -15.19
C GLU A 211 2.07 21.39 -14.26
N GLU A 212 1.93 22.18 -13.19
CA GLU A 212 2.92 22.23 -12.10
C GLU A 212 3.07 20.87 -11.40
N TYR A 213 1.96 20.14 -11.27
CA TYR A 213 1.94 18.82 -10.66
C TYR A 213 2.19 17.73 -11.69
N THR A 214 1.50 17.80 -12.84
CA THR A 214 1.44 16.71 -13.83
C THR A 214 2.60 16.74 -14.83
N GLY A 215 3.29 17.88 -14.96
CA GLY A 215 4.27 18.13 -16.01
C GLY A 215 3.67 18.92 -17.17
N LYS A 216 4.53 19.53 -18.00
CA LYS A 216 4.09 20.36 -19.14
C LYS A 216 3.42 19.52 -20.24
N ALA A 217 2.43 20.13 -20.91
CA ALA A 217 1.66 19.56 -22.03
C ALA A 217 0.89 18.28 -21.71
N THR A 218 0.43 18.13 -20.46
CA THR A 218 -0.35 16.98 -20.00
C THR A 218 -1.85 17.22 -20.03
N VAL A 219 -2.29 18.48 -20.04
CA VAL A 219 -3.70 18.88 -20.14
C VAL A 219 -4.07 19.06 -21.61
N SER A 220 -5.12 18.39 -22.08
CA SER A 220 -5.58 18.48 -23.48
C SER A 220 -6.69 19.51 -23.69
N ASP A 221 -7.62 19.63 -22.75
CA ASP A 221 -8.71 20.62 -22.84
C ASP A 221 -9.19 21.05 -21.45
N VAL A 222 -9.67 22.30 -21.35
CA VAL A 222 -10.23 22.85 -20.12
C VAL A 222 -11.50 23.63 -20.43
N GLN A 223 -12.62 23.17 -19.87
CA GLN A 223 -13.89 23.86 -19.93
C GLN A 223 -14.25 24.46 -18.57
N ILE A 224 -14.31 25.79 -18.51
CA ILE A 224 -14.69 26.52 -17.31
C ILE A 224 -16.22 26.59 -17.20
N LEU A 225 -16.74 26.20 -16.04
CA LEU A 225 -18.16 26.24 -15.74
C LEU A 225 -18.46 27.40 -14.78
N PRO A 226 -19.40 28.29 -15.14
CA PRO A 226 -19.79 29.38 -14.26
C PRO A 226 -20.39 28.82 -12.96
N PRO A 227 -20.21 29.52 -11.82
CA PRO A 227 -20.71 29.07 -10.53
C PRO A 227 -22.24 29.01 -10.55
N LYS A 228 -22.81 27.86 -10.16
CA LYS A 228 -24.25 27.71 -9.97
C LYS A 228 -24.72 28.16 -8.58
N ASP A 229 -23.87 28.01 -7.56
CA ASP A 229 -24.10 28.52 -6.20
C ASP A 229 -22.74 28.63 -5.45
N GLY A 230 -22.11 29.81 -5.45
CA GLY A 230 -20.81 30.03 -4.82
C GLY A 230 -19.59 29.87 -5.76
N ARG A 231 -18.78 28.83 -5.56
CA ARG A 231 -17.46 28.66 -6.21
C ARG A 231 -17.55 28.12 -7.64
N ALA A 232 -16.62 28.53 -8.50
CA ALA A 232 -16.57 28.06 -9.90
C ALA A 232 -16.03 26.63 -9.99
N SER A 233 -16.21 26.00 -11.15
CA SER A 233 -15.75 24.63 -11.42
C SER A 233 -15.12 24.55 -12.80
N ALA A 234 -14.21 23.61 -13.01
CA ALA A 234 -13.61 23.32 -14.30
C ALA A 234 -13.82 21.85 -14.64
N ILE A 235 -14.12 21.54 -15.90
CA ILE A 235 -13.95 20.20 -16.45
C ILE A 235 -12.62 20.20 -17.18
N VAL A 236 -11.75 19.26 -16.82
CA VAL A 236 -10.39 19.16 -17.35
C VAL A 236 -10.22 17.80 -18.00
N GLU A 237 -9.81 17.79 -19.26
CA GLU A 237 -9.38 16.59 -19.96
C GLU A 237 -7.85 16.56 -20.02
N PHE A 238 -7.29 15.42 -19.64
CA PHE A 238 -5.87 15.14 -19.75
C PHE A 238 -5.55 14.32 -20.99
N THR A 239 -4.32 14.48 -21.47
CA THR A 239 -3.77 13.67 -22.56
C THR A 239 -3.74 12.18 -22.21
N HIS A 240 -3.51 11.85 -20.93
CA HIS A 240 -3.48 10.48 -20.41
C HIS A 240 -4.21 10.40 -19.05
N ALA A 241 -4.85 9.27 -18.76
CA ALA A 241 -5.63 9.08 -17.54
C ALA A 241 -4.77 9.10 -16.26
N GLU A 242 -3.49 8.73 -16.36
CA GLU A 242 -2.54 8.78 -15.24
C GLU A 242 -2.42 10.18 -14.60
N TYR A 243 -2.60 11.24 -15.39
CA TYR A 243 -2.56 12.62 -14.88
C TYR A 243 -3.82 12.97 -14.10
N ALA A 244 -4.98 12.43 -14.50
CA ALA A 244 -6.20 12.53 -13.72
C ALA A 244 -6.05 11.78 -12.38
N ASP A 245 -5.52 10.57 -12.42
CA ASP A 245 -5.30 9.72 -11.24
C ASP A 245 -4.29 10.32 -10.25
N MET A 246 -3.39 11.19 -10.71
CA MET A 246 -2.49 11.94 -9.85
C MET A 246 -3.17 13.16 -9.20
N ILE A 247 -4.08 13.85 -9.91
CA ILE A 247 -4.75 15.06 -9.41
C ILE A 247 -5.91 14.75 -8.45
N ILE A 248 -6.69 13.69 -8.70
CA ILE A 248 -7.83 13.28 -7.87
C ILE A 248 -7.45 13.14 -6.38
N PRO A 249 -6.44 12.35 -5.98
CA PRO A 249 -6.09 12.19 -4.57
C PRO A 249 -5.59 13.49 -3.93
N LEU A 250 -4.86 14.34 -4.69
CA LEU A 250 -4.41 15.65 -4.19
C LEU A 250 -5.59 16.60 -3.93
N ALA A 251 -6.66 16.51 -4.74
CA ALA A 251 -7.87 17.28 -4.55
C ALA A 251 -8.66 16.81 -3.31
N ASP A 252 -8.81 15.50 -3.14
CA ASP A 252 -9.55 14.90 -2.02
C ASP A 252 -8.87 15.18 -0.67
N ASP A 253 -7.53 15.13 -0.64
CA ASP A 253 -6.73 15.42 0.55
C ASP A 253 -6.54 16.92 0.83
N ARG A 254 -7.13 17.81 0.02
CA ARG A 254 -6.98 19.28 0.10
C ARG A 254 -5.52 19.73 0.00
N LEU A 255 -4.73 19.02 -0.78
CA LEU A 255 -3.33 19.35 -1.05
C LEU A 255 -3.15 20.19 -2.31
N LEU A 256 -4.22 20.37 -3.10
CA LEU A 256 -4.28 21.36 -4.19
C LEU A 256 -4.69 22.73 -3.65
N TRP A 257 -3.76 23.68 -3.64
CA TRP A 257 -4.00 25.07 -3.25
C TRP A 257 -3.81 26.00 -4.46
N TYR A 258 -4.92 26.48 -5.01
CA TYR A 258 -4.92 27.45 -6.10
C TYR A 258 -4.87 28.88 -5.52
N GLY A 259 -3.87 29.68 -5.90
CA GLY A 259 -3.80 31.12 -5.59
C GLY A 259 -3.05 31.54 -4.33
N ILE A 260 -2.16 30.71 -3.76
CA ILE A 260 -1.22 31.14 -2.72
C ILE A 260 0.20 31.09 -3.29
N LEU A 261 0.72 32.28 -3.61
CA LEU A 261 2.16 32.49 -3.81
C LEU A 261 2.87 32.10 -2.50
N ILE A 262 3.83 31.17 -2.59
CA ILE A 262 4.86 30.99 -1.56
C ILE A 262 5.95 32.04 -1.78
#